data_AF-A0A7I8C2U4-F1
#
_entry.id   AF-A0A7I8C2U4-F1
#
_cell.length_a   1.000
_cell.length_b   1.000
_cell.length_c   1.000
_cell.angle_alpha   90.00
_cell.angle_beta   90.00
_cell.angle_gamma   90.00
#
_symmetry.space_group_name_H-M   'P 1'
#
loop_
_entity.id
_entity.type
_entity.pdbx_description
1 polymer ?
#
loop_
_entity_poly.entity_id
_entity_poly.type
_entity_poly.pdbx_seq_one_letter_code
_entity_poly.pdbx_strand_id
1 'polypeptide(L)' 'MTTVYVVKTGEKFLCTAEDGDIGMAPEIKEATSFLSYEEANKVANEHADPGYEIVAVNRTRPG' A
#
# COMPACT_ATOMS: atom_id res chain seq x y z
N MET A 1 4.33 4.33 -17.59
CA MET A 1 4.58 3.44 -16.43
C MET A 1 4.58 4.31 -15.20
N THR A 2 3.78 3.98 -14.20
CA THR A 2 3.78 4.71 -12.93
C THR A 2 4.23 3.76 -11.85
N THR A 3 5.32 4.11 -11.17
CA THR A 3 5.74 3.42 -9.96
C THR A 3 4.84 3.88 -8.82
N VAL A 4 4.20 2.92 -8.16
CA VAL A 4 3.40 3.15 -6.97
C VAL A 4 3.98 2.33 -5.82
N TYR A 5 3.82 2.80 -4.60
CA TYR A 5 4.34 2.16 -3.40
C TYR A 5 3.17 1.56 -2.63
N VAL A 6 3.23 0.27 -2.31
CA VAL A 6 2.22 -0.41 -1.48
C VAL A 6 2.87 -0.84 -0.17
N VAL A 7 2.08 -0.86 0.89
CA VAL A 7 2.56 -1.31 2.20
C VAL A 7 2.17 -2.77 2.38
N LYS A 8 3.15 -3.63 2.65
CA LYS A 8 2.98 -5.05 2.93
C LYS A 8 3.31 -5.31 4.39
N THR A 9 2.46 -6.01 5.12
CA THR A 9 2.72 -6.45 6.49
C THR A 9 2.48 -7.95 6.60
N GLY A 10 3.56 -8.70 6.85
CA GLY A 10 3.53 -10.16 6.82
C GLY A 10 3.07 -10.71 5.46
N GLU A 11 1.86 -11.25 5.42
CA GLU A 11 1.21 -11.83 4.22
C GLU A 11 0.05 -10.98 3.68
N LYS A 12 -0.20 -9.80 4.25
CA LYS A 12 -1.28 -8.91 3.86
C LYS A 12 -0.73 -7.56 3.39
N PHE A 13 -1.57 -6.78 2.73
CA PHE A 13 -1.28 -5.46 2.24
C PHE A 13 -2.24 -4.44 2.84
N LEU A 14 -1.74 -3.26 3.12
CA LEU A 14 -2.56 -2.15 3.60
C LEU A 14 -3.55 -1.75 2.50
N CYS A 15 -4.83 -1.71 2.84
CA CYS A 15 -5.90 -1.22 1.98
C CYS A 15 -6.59 -0.07 2.72
N THR A 16 -6.97 0.97 2.00
CA THR A 16 -7.62 2.15 2.54
C THR A 16 -8.90 2.30 1.75
N ALA A 17 -10.03 2.21 2.45
CA ALA A 17 -11.33 2.39 1.84
C ALA A 17 -11.56 3.87 1.48
N GLU A 18 -12.57 4.14 0.66
CA GLU A 18 -12.96 5.50 0.26
C GLU A 18 -13.38 6.38 1.45
N ASP A 19 -13.82 5.78 2.57
CA ASP A 19 -14.18 6.49 3.80
C ASP A 19 -12.95 6.85 4.67
N GLY A 20 -11.76 6.39 4.28
CA GLY A 20 -10.52 6.56 5.07
C GLY A 20 -10.27 5.45 6.08
N ASP A 21 -11.15 4.45 6.18
CA ASP A 21 -10.91 3.25 6.98
C ASP A 21 -9.69 2.47 6.46
N ILE A 22 -8.77 2.17 7.38
CA ILE A 22 -7.59 1.36 7.07
C ILE A 22 -7.91 -0.10 7.39
N GLY A 23 -7.82 -0.93 6.36
CA GLY A 23 -7.92 -2.38 6.44
C GLY A 23 -6.68 -3.08 5.89
N MET A 24 -6.74 -4.41 5.87
CA MET A 24 -5.70 -5.25 5.31
C MET A 24 -6.29 -6.24 4.31
N ALA A 25 -5.76 -6.24 3.09
CA ALA A 25 -6.16 -7.15 2.03
C ALA A 25 -5.08 -8.22 1.81
N PRO A 26 -5.44 -9.47 1.53
CA PRO A 26 -4.47 -10.49 1.14
C PRO A 26 -3.87 -10.23 -0.26
N GLU A 27 -4.53 -9.44 -1.10
CA GLU A 27 -4.12 -9.20 -2.48
C GLU A 27 -3.58 -7.79 -2.71
N ILE A 28 -2.43 -7.70 -3.39
CA ILE A 28 -1.78 -6.44 -3.77
C ILE A 28 -2.63 -5.56 -4.71
N LYS A 29 -3.57 -6.17 -5.44
CA LYS A 29 -4.47 -5.44 -6.36
C LYS A 29 -5.45 -4.53 -5.61
N GLU A 30 -5.80 -4.93 -4.39
CA GLU A 30 -6.68 -4.22 -3.45
C GLU A 30 -5.87 -3.37 -2.46
N ALA A 31 -4.54 -3.49 -2.48
CA ALA A 31 -3.69 -2.65 -1.65
C ALA A 31 -3.77 -1.19 -2.07
N THR A 32 -3.72 -0.31 -1.08
CA THR A 32 -3.53 1.11 -1.31
C THR A 32 -2.16 1.35 -1.86
N SER A 33 -2.14 1.99 -3.02
CA SER A 33 -0.93 2.33 -3.74
C SER A 33 -0.69 3.83 -3.65
N PHE A 34 0.39 4.22 -3.00
CA PHE A 34 0.81 5.60 -2.85
C PHE A 34 1.72 6.01 -3.99
N LEU A 35 1.66 7.28 -4.39
CA LEU A 35 2.58 7.84 -5.39
C LEU A 35 3.94 8.22 -4.78
N SER A 36 4.01 8.32 -3.45
CA SER A 36 5.19 8.71 -2.69
C SER A 36 5.54 7.67 -1.63
N TYR A 37 6.82 7.35 -1.52
CA TYR A 37 7.33 6.45 -0.48
C TYR A 37 7.08 7.00 0.93
N GLU A 38 7.27 8.31 1.13
CA GLU A 38 7.08 8.96 2.43
C GLU A 38 5.63 8.83 2.93
N GLU A 39 4.65 9.05 2.05
CA GLU A 39 3.23 8.86 2.35
C GLU A 39 2.93 7.41 2.72
N ALA A 40 3.42 6.45 1.93
CA ALA A 40 3.28 5.03 2.24
C ALA A 40 3.87 4.70 3.62
N ASN A 41 5.05 5.24 3.92
CA ASN A 41 5.76 4.99 5.17
C ASN A 41 5.07 5.61 6.39
N LYS A 42 4.49 6.78 6.22
CA LYS A 42 3.74 7.47 7.28
C LYS A 42 2.48 6.68 7.63
N VAL A 43 1.69 6.32 6.62
CA VAL A 43 0.46 5.53 6.83
C VAL A 43 0.79 4.14 7.37
N ALA A 44 1.87 3.52 6.89
CA ALA A 44 2.34 2.25 7.42
C ALA A 44 2.76 2.34 8.90
N ASN A 45 3.50 3.38 9.30
CA ASN A 45 3.86 3.58 10.70
C ASN A 45 2.64 3.75 11.60
N GLU A 46 1.59 4.42 11.10
CA GLU A 46 0.40 4.74 11.89
C GLU A 46 -0.57 3.55 11.99
N HIS A 47 -0.66 2.71 10.94
CA HIS A 47 -1.71 1.70 10.83
C HIS A 47 -1.25 0.28 10.49
N ALA A 48 -0.04 0.08 9.95
CA ALA A 48 0.48 -1.25 9.68
C ALA A 48 1.22 -1.82 10.90
N ASP A 49 1.25 -3.15 11.01
CA ASP A 49 2.03 -3.78 12.09
C ASP A 49 3.52 -3.45 11.99
N PRO A 50 4.22 -3.37 13.13
CA PRO A 50 5.66 -3.21 13.16
C PRO A 50 6.35 -4.35 12.38
N GLY A 51 7.25 -3.98 11.47
CA GLY A 51 7.87 -4.91 10.51
C GLY A 51 7.23 -4.91 9.12
N TYR A 52 6.38 -3.93 8.81
CA TYR A 52 5.90 -3.70 7.45
C TYR A 52 7.06 -3.39 6.47
N GLU A 53 6.82 -3.68 5.20
CA GLU A 53 7.73 -3.44 4.08
C GLU A 53 7.00 -2.63 3.00
N ILE A 54 7.69 -1.64 2.44
CA ILE A 54 7.13 -0.81 1.36
C ILE A 54 7.64 -1.35 0.03
N VAL A 55 6.70 -1.84 -0.78
CA VAL A 55 6.99 -2.48 -2.06
C VAL A 55 6.69 -1.52 -3.21
N ALA A 56 7.67 -1.27 -4.07
CA ALA A 56 7.49 -0.46 -5.28
C ALA A 56 6.95 -1.34 -6.43
N VAL A 57 5.73 -1.05 -6.87
CA VAL A 57 5.03 -1.76 -7.95
C VAL A 57 4.95 -0.87 -9.18
N ASN A 58 5.35 -1.40 -10.33
CA ASN A 58 5.15 -0.71 -11.60
C ASN A 58 3.75 -1.01 -12.14
N ARG A 59 2.84 -0.04 -12.10
CA ARG A 59 1.54 -0.14 -12.78
C ARG A 59 1.66 0.37 -14.21
N THR A 60 1.39 -0.51 -15.16
CA THR A 60 1.09 -0.17 -16.55
C THR A 60 -0.41 0.07 -16.67
N ARG A 61 -0.85 1.31 -16.91
CA ARG A 61 -2.23 1.54 -17.37
C ARG A 61 -2.37 0.86 -18.75
N PRO A 62 -3.33 -0.06 -18.97
CA PRO A 62 -3.66 -0.48 -20.32
C PRO A 62 -4.22 0.76 -21.04
N GLY A 63 -3.57 1.12 -22.15
CA GLY A 63 -4.00 2.21 -23.03
C GLY A 63 -5.06 1.76 -24.01
#